data_AF-A0A659QQM0-F1
#
_entry.id   AF-A0A659QQM0-F1
#
_cell.length_a   1.000
_cell.length_b   1.000
_cell.length_c   1.000
_cell.angle_alpha   90.00
_cell.angle_beta   90.00
_cell.angle_gamma   90.00
#
_symmetry.space_group_name_H-M   'P 1'
#
loop_
_entity.id
_entity.type
_entity.pdbx_description
1 polymer ?
#
loop_
_entity_poly.entity_id
_entity_poly.type
_entity_poly.pdbx_seq_one_letter_code
_entity_poly.pdbx_strand_id
1 'polypeptide(L)'
;MTNPTLAPQSDEYQQIHDGIIRLVDTARTETVRSINAIMTATYWEIGRRIVEFEQGGEARAAYGTQLIERLSVDLSQRYKRGFSTRNLWQIRTFYLCFQHIEIPQTLSAEFSNLIPLAKTFPLPCSAYVRLLSVKNPDARTFYEKETLRNGGSVRLVDRQIAPQIYARTLLSPAISAVLP
;
A
#
# COMPACT_ATOMS: atom_id res chain seq x y z
N MET A 1 -26.49 -18.26 -54.86
CA MET A 1 -25.55 -18.98 -53.97
C MET A 1 -25.38 -18.14 -52.71
N THR A 2 -26.24 -18.36 -51.71
CA THR A 2 -26.17 -17.68 -50.40
C THR A 2 -25.34 -18.53 -49.45
N ASN A 3 -24.20 -18.00 -49.05
CA ASN A 3 -23.30 -18.62 -48.08
C ASN A 3 -23.98 -18.57 -46.70
N PRO A 4 -24.24 -19.69 -46.01
CA PRO A 4 -24.74 -19.63 -44.65
C PRO A 4 -23.58 -19.19 -43.76
N THR A 5 -23.63 -17.95 -43.28
CA THR A 5 -22.81 -17.49 -42.16
C THR A 5 -23.16 -18.38 -40.97
N LEU A 6 -22.36 -19.42 -40.74
CA LEU A 6 -22.45 -20.27 -39.57
C LEU A 6 -22.20 -19.39 -38.34
N ALA A 7 -23.21 -19.25 -37.48
CA ALA A 7 -23.01 -18.69 -36.15
C ALA A 7 -21.86 -19.47 -35.48
N PRO A 8 -20.96 -18.80 -34.74
CA PRO A 8 -19.87 -19.49 -34.05
C PRO A 8 -20.45 -20.64 -33.23
N GLN A 9 -19.80 -21.80 -33.29
CA GLN A 9 -20.19 -22.94 -32.45
C GLN A 9 -20.23 -22.46 -30.99
N SER A 10 -21.23 -22.88 -30.21
CA SER A 10 -21.48 -22.40 -28.85
C SER A 10 -20.21 -22.37 -27.98
N ASP A 11 -19.32 -23.33 -28.19
CA ASP A 11 -18.08 -23.50 -27.45
C ASP A 11 -17.01 -22.45 -27.84
N GLU A 12 -16.93 -22.05 -29.11
CA GLU A 12 -16.03 -21.00 -29.59
C GLU A 12 -16.46 -19.62 -29.05
N TYR A 13 -17.78 -19.36 -29.07
CA TYR A 13 -18.32 -18.14 -28.47
C TYR A 13 -18.06 -18.10 -26.95
N GLN A 14 -18.31 -19.20 -26.24
CA GLN A 14 -18.07 -19.26 -24.79
C GLN A 14 -16.58 -19.05 -24.45
N GLN A 15 -15.66 -19.60 -25.25
CA GLN A 15 -14.24 -19.41 -25.06
C GLN A 15 -13.82 -17.92 -25.22
N ILE A 16 -14.34 -17.24 -26.25
CA ILE A 16 -14.09 -15.80 -26.45
C ILE A 16 -14.71 -14.99 -25.32
N HIS A 17 -15.96 -15.29 -24.94
CA HIS A 17 -16.66 -14.65 -23.84
C HIS A 17 -15.88 -14.74 -22.53
N ASP A 18 -15.44 -15.94 -22.14
CA ASP A 18 -14.68 -16.15 -20.90
C ASP A 18 -13.29 -15.50 -20.98
N GLY A 19 -12.68 -15.47 -22.18
CA GLY A 19 -11.44 -14.73 -22.44
C GLY A 19 -11.59 -13.23 -22.18
N ILE A 20 -12.67 -12.62 -22.67
CA ILE A 20 -12.97 -11.20 -22.49
C ILE A 20 -13.25 -10.90 -21.01
N ILE A 21 -14.02 -11.74 -20.31
CA ILE A 21 -14.26 -11.58 -18.86
C ILE A 21 -12.93 -11.58 -18.10
N ARG A 22 -12.07 -12.58 -18.33
CA ARG A 22 -10.76 -12.65 -17.66
C ARG A 22 -9.90 -11.42 -17.95
N LEU A 23 -9.93 -10.90 -19.17
CA LEU A 23 -9.19 -9.70 -19.54
C LEU A 23 -9.69 -8.46 -18.78
N VAL A 24 -11.01 -8.27 -18.71
CA VAL A 24 -11.62 -7.14 -17.98
C VAL A 24 -11.37 -7.24 -16.48
N ASP A 25 -11.48 -8.43 -15.90
CA ASP A 25 -11.22 -8.64 -14.47
C ASP A 25 -9.75 -8.43 -14.11
N THR A 26 -8.83 -8.85 -14.99
CA THR A 26 -7.40 -8.56 -14.85
C THR A 26 -7.15 -7.06 -14.90
N ALA A 27 -7.69 -6.36 -15.89
CA ALA A 27 -7.51 -4.91 -16.03
C ALA A 27 -8.05 -4.13 -14.83
N ARG A 28 -9.23 -4.50 -14.30
CA ARG A 28 -9.79 -3.90 -13.08
C ARG A 28 -8.89 -4.13 -11.87
N THR A 29 -8.41 -5.35 -11.70
CA THR A 29 -7.53 -5.71 -10.58
C THR A 29 -6.22 -4.92 -10.61
N GLU A 30 -5.57 -4.84 -11.78
CA GLU A 30 -4.32 -4.10 -11.95
C GLU A 30 -4.51 -2.58 -11.80
N THR A 31 -5.66 -2.05 -12.26
CA THR A 31 -6.00 -0.63 -12.06
C THR A 31 -6.12 -0.31 -10.57
N VAL A 32 -6.84 -1.12 -9.79
CA VAL A 32 -6.99 -0.92 -8.35
C VAL A 32 -5.65 -1.04 -7.63
N ARG A 33 -4.81 -2.03 -8.00
CA ARG A 33 -3.45 -2.19 -7.46
C ARG A 33 -2.58 -0.96 -7.70
N SER A 34 -2.56 -0.47 -8.95
CA SER A 34 -1.79 0.71 -9.33
C SER A 34 -2.24 1.96 -8.56
N ILE A 35 -3.55 2.20 -8.46
CA ILE A 35 -4.10 3.32 -7.68
C ILE A 35 -3.68 3.20 -6.21
N ASN A 36 -3.80 2.02 -5.61
CA ASN A 36 -3.43 1.80 -4.21
C ASN A 36 -1.93 2.04 -3.96
N ALA A 37 -1.06 1.60 -4.87
CA ALA A 37 0.37 1.79 -4.77
C ALA A 37 0.75 3.28 -4.85
N ILE A 38 0.18 4.01 -5.82
CA ILE A 38 0.39 5.46 -5.98
C ILE A 38 -0.13 6.23 -4.76
N MET A 39 -1.31 5.89 -4.25
CA MET A 39 -1.86 6.52 -3.06
C MET A 39 -0.99 6.27 -1.81
N THR A 40 -0.45 5.07 -1.68
CA THR A 40 0.42 4.72 -0.54
C THR A 40 1.75 5.47 -0.61
N ALA A 41 2.36 5.53 -1.79
CA ALA A 41 3.54 6.36 -2.04
C ALA A 41 3.26 7.84 -1.73
N THR A 42 2.11 8.36 -2.17
CA THR A 42 1.68 9.74 -1.89
C THR A 42 1.59 10.01 -0.39
N TYR A 43 0.95 9.10 0.37
CA TYR A 43 0.84 9.25 1.81
C TYR A 43 2.19 9.15 2.52
N TRP A 44 3.06 8.21 2.13
CA TRP A 44 4.42 8.15 2.67
C TRP A 44 5.16 9.48 2.48
N GLU A 45 5.04 10.06 1.29
CA GLU A 45 5.73 11.28 0.86
C GLU A 45 5.13 12.56 1.51
N ILE A 46 3.85 12.54 1.86
CA ILE A 46 3.24 13.55 2.75
C ILE A 46 3.80 13.42 4.17
N GLY A 47 3.92 12.19 4.69
CA GLY A 47 4.48 11.94 6.01
C GLY A 47 5.92 12.42 6.13
N ARG A 48 6.74 12.21 5.10
CA ARG A 48 8.10 12.75 5.00
C ARG A 48 8.13 14.26 5.17
N ARG A 49 7.34 14.98 4.35
CA ARG A 49 7.25 16.45 4.39
C ARG A 49 6.82 16.97 5.77
N ILE A 50 5.87 16.31 6.42
CA ILE A 50 5.44 16.67 7.77
C ILE A 50 6.63 16.55 8.74
N VAL A 51 7.33 15.42 8.73
CA VAL A 51 8.45 15.16 9.66
C VAL A 51 9.64 16.08 9.41
N GLU A 52 10.02 16.31 8.15
CA GLU A 52 11.12 17.22 7.82
C GLU A 52 10.81 18.66 8.23
N PHE A 53 9.57 19.11 8.01
CA PHE A 53 9.14 20.44 8.43
C PHE A 53 9.15 20.58 9.96
N GLU A 54 8.73 19.54 10.70
CA GLU A 54 8.83 19.51 12.16
C GLU A 54 10.29 19.54 12.67
N GLN A 55 11.20 18.83 12.00
CA GLN A 55 12.62 18.80 12.35
C GLN A 55 13.33 20.14 12.08
N GLY A 56 12.85 20.91 11.09
CA GLY A 56 13.27 22.30 10.87
C GLY A 56 12.79 23.29 11.94
N GLY A 57 11.72 22.97 12.67
CA GLY A 57 11.21 23.78 13.78
C GLY A 57 11.97 23.54 15.10
N GLU A 58 11.98 24.53 15.99
CA GLU A 58 12.57 24.41 17.34
C GLU A 58 11.58 23.84 18.36
N ALA A 59 10.32 24.28 18.31
CA ALA A 59 9.25 23.93 19.25
C ALA A 59 8.66 22.53 18.96
N ARG A 60 9.51 21.50 18.95
CA ARG A 60 9.34 20.12 18.45
C ARG A 60 8.31 19.22 19.17
N ALA A 61 7.27 19.83 19.73
CA ALA A 61 6.02 19.17 20.14
C ALA A 61 4.81 20.04 19.74
N ALA A 62 4.70 21.25 20.29
CA ALA A 62 3.58 22.16 20.04
C ALA A 62 3.44 22.57 18.56
N TYR A 63 4.57 22.69 17.86
CA TYR A 63 4.62 23.04 16.43
C TYR A 63 4.04 21.94 15.53
N GLY A 64 4.32 20.67 15.83
CA GLY A 64 3.80 19.54 15.06
C GLY A 64 2.28 19.40 15.17
N THR A 65 1.74 19.62 16.37
CA THR A 65 0.28 19.62 16.59
C THR A 65 -0.40 20.72 15.78
N GLN A 66 0.08 21.97 15.86
CA GLN A 66 -0.48 23.09 15.10
C GLN A 66 -0.37 22.90 13.58
N LEU A 67 0.74 22.35 13.10
CA LEU A 67 0.92 22.02 11.68
C LEU A 67 -0.14 21.03 11.20
N ILE A 68 -0.32 19.91 11.91
CA ILE A 68 -1.26 18.87 11.52
C ILE A 68 -2.71 19.38 11.58
N GLU A 69 -3.06 20.20 12.58
CA GLU A 69 -4.38 20.81 12.67
C GLU A 69 -4.65 21.72 11.47
N ARG A 70 -3.71 22.60 11.12
CA ARG A 70 -3.84 23.49 9.97
C ARG A 70 -3.92 22.72 8.64
N LEU A 71 -3.04 21.74 8.45
CA LEU A 71 -3.06 20.87 7.27
C LEU A 71 -4.39 20.12 7.17
N SER A 72 -4.96 19.68 8.30
CA SER A 72 -6.25 18.99 8.30
C SER A 72 -7.36 19.89 7.76
N VAL A 73 -7.39 21.16 8.16
CA VAL A 73 -8.39 22.14 7.69
C VAL A 73 -8.19 22.41 6.20
N ASP A 74 -6.99 22.82 5.81
CA ASP A 74 -6.69 23.28 4.45
C ASP A 74 -6.87 22.14 3.41
N LEU A 75 -6.36 20.94 3.72
CA LEU A 75 -6.45 19.79 2.82
C LEU A 75 -7.87 19.20 2.77
N SER A 76 -8.59 19.19 3.91
CA SER A 76 -10.00 18.74 3.90
C SER A 76 -10.89 19.73 3.14
N GLN A 77 -10.61 21.03 3.19
CA GLN A 77 -11.34 22.01 2.38
C GLN A 77 -11.14 21.77 0.87
N ARG A 78 -9.91 21.45 0.46
CA ARG A 78 -9.57 21.23 -0.96
C ARG A 78 -9.99 19.85 -1.49
N TYR A 79 -9.70 18.79 -0.73
CA TYR A 79 -9.81 17.39 -1.19
C TYR A 79 -10.94 16.61 -0.49
N LYS A 80 -11.64 17.22 0.46
CA LYS A 80 -12.76 16.66 1.23
C LYS A 80 -12.34 15.50 2.14
N ARG A 81 -12.26 14.28 1.61
CA ARG A 81 -12.03 13.06 2.40
C ARG A 81 -10.55 12.67 2.42
N GLY A 82 -10.13 12.00 3.48
CA GLY A 82 -8.77 11.45 3.59
C GLY A 82 -7.73 12.36 4.24
N PHE A 83 -8.11 13.54 4.75
CA PHE A 83 -7.15 14.47 5.37
C PHE A 83 -7.59 14.99 6.74
N SER A 84 -8.26 14.16 7.54
CA SER A 84 -8.53 14.50 8.94
C SER A 84 -7.24 14.53 9.76
N THR A 85 -7.24 15.26 10.88
CA THR A 85 -6.13 15.32 11.86
C THR A 85 -5.63 13.91 12.21
N ARG A 86 -6.57 12.98 12.49
CA ARG A 86 -6.24 11.58 12.77
C ARG A 86 -5.49 10.90 11.62
N ASN A 87 -5.93 11.10 10.38
CA ASN A 87 -5.28 10.49 9.23
C ASN A 87 -3.90 11.09 8.98
N LEU A 88 -3.72 12.39 9.18
CA LEU A 88 -2.41 13.05 9.05
C LEU A 88 -1.40 12.56 10.11
N TRP A 89 -1.85 12.34 11.35
CA TRP A 89 -1.02 11.67 12.37
C TRP A 89 -0.64 10.24 11.97
N GLN A 90 -1.56 9.48 11.38
CA GLN A 90 -1.28 8.14 10.87
C GLN A 90 -0.28 8.18 9.71
N ILE A 91 -0.43 9.13 8.78
CA ILE A 91 0.49 9.36 7.66
C ILE A 91 1.90 9.71 8.16
N ARG A 92 2.00 10.61 9.15
CA ARG A 92 3.27 10.94 9.80
C ARG A 92 3.93 9.71 10.43
N THR A 93 3.15 8.93 11.18
CA THR A 93 3.64 7.69 11.83
C THR A 93 4.06 6.65 10.80
N PHE A 94 3.31 6.53 9.70
CA PHE A 94 3.63 5.65 8.59
C PHE A 94 4.99 5.97 8.01
N TYR A 95 5.29 7.24 7.73
CA TYR A 95 6.63 7.63 7.29
C TYR A 95 7.71 7.24 8.30
N LEU A 96 7.56 7.61 9.58
CA LEU A 96 8.57 7.30 10.61
C LEU A 96 8.87 5.81 10.75
N CYS A 97 7.86 4.94 10.61
CA CYS A 97 8.04 3.49 10.72
C CYS A 97 8.67 2.85 9.48
N PHE A 98 8.58 3.49 8.32
CA PHE A 98 9.01 2.96 7.02
C PHE A 98 10.02 3.87 6.30
N GLN A 99 10.66 4.81 7.01
CA GLN A 99 11.66 5.74 6.45
C GLN A 99 12.96 5.04 6.03
N HIS A 100 13.22 3.83 6.56
CA HIS A 100 14.44 3.06 6.32
C HIS A 100 14.30 2.02 5.20
N ILE A 101 13.11 1.90 4.57
CA ILE A 101 13.02 1.10 3.35
C ILE A 101 13.98 1.74 2.34
N GLU A 102 14.89 0.95 1.76
CA GLU A 102 15.85 1.42 0.76
C GLU A 102 15.11 2.02 -0.43
N ILE A 103 14.91 3.33 -0.39
CA ILE A 103 14.46 4.12 -1.53
C ILE A 103 15.76 4.48 -2.27
N PRO A 104 15.95 4.02 -3.52
CA PRO A 104 17.15 4.33 -4.28
C PRO A 104 17.41 5.83 -4.29
N GLN A 105 18.63 6.26 -3.95
CA GLN A 105 18.98 7.69 -3.84
C GLN A 105 18.64 8.50 -5.10
N THR A 106 18.59 7.87 -6.27
CA THR A 106 18.17 8.49 -7.54
C THR A 106 16.73 9.02 -7.50
N LEU A 107 15.84 8.45 -6.68
CA LEU A 107 14.47 8.93 -6.50
C LEU A 107 14.38 10.18 -5.63
N SER A 108 15.42 10.49 -4.84
CA SER A 108 15.50 11.73 -4.05
C SER A 108 15.78 12.98 -4.90
N ALA A 109 16.13 12.82 -6.18
CA ALA A 109 16.17 13.90 -7.15
C ALA A 109 14.81 14.12 -7.83
N GLU A 110 14.03 13.05 -8.01
CA GLU A 110 12.75 13.06 -8.73
C GLU A 110 11.52 12.94 -7.80
N PHE A 111 11.46 13.71 -6.70
CA PHE A 111 10.31 13.68 -5.78
C PHE A 111 8.94 14.07 -6.41
N SER A 112 8.90 14.48 -7.69
CA SER A 112 7.66 14.64 -8.47
C SER A 112 7.14 13.33 -9.09
N ASN A 113 7.99 12.30 -9.21
CA ASN A 113 7.66 11.04 -9.87
C ASN A 113 7.21 10.01 -8.82
N LEU A 114 5.90 9.88 -8.63
CA LEU A 114 5.31 8.88 -7.73
C LEU A 114 5.41 7.44 -8.26
N ILE A 115 5.63 7.25 -9.57
CA ILE A 115 5.59 5.93 -10.21
C ILE A 115 6.70 5.00 -9.69
N PRO A 116 7.98 5.43 -9.58
CA PRO A 116 9.00 4.58 -8.98
C PRO A 116 8.76 4.30 -7.50
N LEU A 117 8.31 5.30 -6.73
CA LEU A 117 8.01 5.14 -5.30
C LEU A 117 6.84 4.18 -5.07
N ALA A 118 5.84 4.18 -5.96
CA ALA A 118 4.72 3.25 -5.91
C ALA A 118 5.17 1.78 -6.02
N LYS A 119 6.28 1.49 -6.73
CA LYS A 119 6.83 0.12 -6.80
C LYS A 119 7.35 -0.38 -5.45
N THR A 120 7.77 0.53 -4.57
CA THR A 120 8.19 0.23 -3.20
C THR A 120 7.01 -0.11 -2.29
N PHE A 121 5.80 0.34 -2.64
CA PHE A 121 4.58 0.17 -1.83
C PHE A 121 3.51 -0.64 -2.57
N PRO A 122 3.68 -1.96 -2.73
CA PRO A 122 2.73 -2.80 -3.45
C PRO A 122 1.39 -3.03 -2.70
N LEU A 123 1.30 -2.65 -1.43
CA LEU A 123 0.08 -2.79 -0.62
C LEU A 123 -0.68 -1.46 -0.48
N PRO A 124 -2.01 -1.50 -0.27
CA PRO A 124 -2.77 -0.30 0.10
C PRO A 124 -2.30 0.27 1.44
N CYS A 125 -2.34 1.60 1.58
CA CYS A 125 -1.92 2.29 2.80
C CYS A 125 -2.60 1.78 4.08
N SER A 126 -3.85 1.32 4.00
CA SER A 126 -4.55 0.72 5.14
C SER A 126 -3.89 -0.57 5.64
N ALA A 127 -3.25 -1.36 4.77
CA ALA A 127 -2.45 -2.51 5.18
C ALA A 127 -1.21 -2.06 5.96
N TYR A 128 -0.49 -1.05 5.47
CA TYR A 128 0.65 -0.47 6.17
C TYR A 128 0.27 0.14 7.52
N VAL A 129 -0.85 0.85 7.60
CA VAL A 129 -1.39 1.37 8.86
C VAL A 129 -1.67 0.24 9.85
N ARG A 130 -2.16 -0.91 9.37
CA ARG A 130 -2.36 -2.07 10.25
C ARG A 130 -1.04 -2.69 10.70
N LEU A 131 -0.05 -2.74 9.82
CA LEU A 131 1.32 -3.18 10.14
C LEU A 131 2.01 -2.28 11.18
N LEU A 132 1.58 -1.02 11.35
CA LEU A 132 2.07 -0.16 12.45
C LEU A 132 1.76 -0.72 13.85
N SER A 133 0.74 -1.57 13.99
CA SER A 133 0.45 -2.26 15.26
C SER A 133 1.47 -3.35 15.60
N VAL A 134 2.25 -3.82 14.63
CA VAL A 134 3.28 -4.84 14.82
C VAL A 134 4.55 -4.15 15.30
N LYS A 135 4.89 -4.35 16.59
CA LYS A 135 6.04 -3.68 17.24
C LYS A 135 7.39 -4.16 16.72
N ASN A 136 7.53 -5.46 16.47
CA ASN A 136 8.77 -6.07 15.98
C ASN A 136 8.94 -5.76 14.46
N PRO A 137 10.02 -5.09 14.04
CA PRO A 137 10.28 -4.78 12.63
C PRO A 137 10.38 -6.02 11.72
N ASP A 138 11.02 -7.10 12.17
CA ASP A 138 11.17 -8.34 11.40
C ASP A 138 9.82 -9.03 11.20
N ALA A 139 8.99 -9.04 12.25
CA ALA A 139 7.62 -9.51 12.15
C ALA A 139 6.79 -8.66 11.17
N ARG A 140 7.02 -7.34 11.14
CA ARG A 140 6.36 -6.43 10.21
C ARG A 140 6.71 -6.75 8.76
N THR A 141 7.99 -6.92 8.46
CA THR A 141 8.49 -7.33 7.14
C THR A 141 7.94 -8.70 6.73
N PHE A 142 7.87 -9.65 7.67
CA PHE A 142 7.26 -10.96 7.43
C PHE A 142 5.79 -10.83 7.03
N TYR A 143 4.99 -10.09 7.81
CA TYR A 143 3.57 -9.91 7.51
C TYR A 143 3.33 -9.10 6.23
N GLU A 144 4.21 -8.17 5.86
CA GLU A 144 4.15 -7.49 4.57
C GLU A 144 4.31 -8.48 3.41
N LYS A 145 5.36 -9.32 3.44
CA LYS A 145 5.59 -10.36 2.43
C LYS A 145 4.43 -11.36 2.35
N GLU A 146 3.90 -11.76 3.50
CA GLU A 146 2.78 -12.70 3.57
C GLU A 146 1.48 -12.09 3.03
N THR A 147 1.25 -10.81 3.29
CA THR A 147 0.10 -10.08 2.74
C THR A 147 0.15 -10.00 1.22
N LEU A 148 1.36 -9.81 0.66
CA LEU A 148 1.58 -9.82 -0.79
C LEU A 148 1.31 -11.20 -1.40
N ARG A 149 1.79 -12.27 -0.75
CA ARG A 149 1.52 -13.65 -1.19
C ARG A 149 0.02 -13.98 -1.21
N ASN A 150 -0.74 -13.42 -0.27
CA ASN A 150 -2.20 -13.64 -0.15
C ASN A 150 -3.05 -12.62 -0.92
N GLY A 151 -2.47 -11.91 -1.90
CA GLY A 151 -3.21 -11.04 -2.82
C GLY A 151 -3.61 -9.66 -2.27
N GLY A 152 -2.99 -9.20 -1.17
CA GLY A 152 -3.12 -7.81 -0.71
C GLY A 152 -4.42 -7.47 0.04
N SER A 153 -5.26 -8.46 0.37
CA SER A 153 -6.52 -8.21 1.07
C SER A 153 -6.30 -7.90 2.56
N VAL A 154 -6.59 -6.66 2.96
CA VAL A 154 -6.56 -6.20 4.36
C VAL A 154 -7.41 -7.08 5.28
N ARG A 155 -8.47 -7.72 4.74
CA ARG A 155 -9.35 -8.64 5.48
C ARG A 155 -8.70 -9.98 5.83
N LEU A 156 -7.64 -10.36 5.12
CA LEU A 156 -6.82 -11.53 5.46
C LEU A 156 -5.72 -11.14 6.45
N VAL A 157 -5.14 -9.94 6.32
CA VAL A 157 -4.27 -9.34 7.34
C VAL A 157 -4.99 -9.24 8.70
N ASP A 158 -6.27 -8.83 8.68
CA ASP A 158 -7.26 -8.88 9.79
C ASP A 158 -7.24 -10.21 10.57
N ARG A 159 -7.11 -11.31 9.83
CA ARG A 159 -7.25 -12.69 10.29
C ARG A 159 -5.90 -13.36 10.59
N GLN A 160 -4.82 -12.81 10.03
CA GLN A 160 -3.46 -13.36 10.04
C GLN A 160 -2.48 -12.62 10.97
N ILE A 161 -2.80 -11.43 11.48
CA ILE A 161 -2.08 -10.83 12.63
C ILE A 161 -2.51 -11.55 13.92
N ALA A 162 -2.32 -12.86 13.95
CA ALA A 162 -2.32 -13.64 15.17
C ALA A 162 -0.86 -13.70 15.63
N PRO A 163 -0.53 -13.23 16.86
CA PRO A 163 0.83 -13.32 17.43
C PRO A 163 1.47 -14.71 17.31
N GLN A 164 0.65 -15.74 17.16
CA GLN A 164 1.02 -17.14 17.09
C GLN A 164 1.67 -17.58 15.77
N ILE A 165 1.45 -16.90 14.63
CA ILE A 165 2.04 -17.34 13.34
C ILE A 165 3.54 -17.01 13.30
N TYR A 166 3.93 -15.76 13.59
CA TYR A 166 5.34 -15.38 13.67
C TYR A 166 6.10 -16.19 14.74
N ALA A 167 5.50 -16.41 15.92
CA ALA A 167 6.10 -17.23 16.97
C ALA A 167 6.28 -18.71 16.54
N ARG A 168 5.33 -19.28 15.78
CA ARG A 168 5.44 -20.66 15.25
C ARG A 168 6.48 -20.79 14.15
N THR A 169 6.66 -19.78 13.31
CA THR A 169 7.70 -19.77 12.27
C THR A 169 9.11 -19.73 12.88
N LEU A 170 9.30 -18.99 13.98
CA LEU A 170 10.57 -18.98 14.72
C LEU A 170 10.87 -20.32 15.44
N LEU A 171 9.85 -21.10 15.77
CA LEU A 171 9.97 -22.37 16.49
C LEU A 171 10.02 -23.61 15.58
N SER A 172 9.84 -23.45 14.27
CA SER A 172 9.85 -24.58 13.32
C SER A 172 11.12 -24.55 12.45
N PRO A 173 12.05 -25.53 12.59
CA PRO A 173 13.27 -25.61 11.79
C PRO A 173 13.02 -25.71 10.28
N ALA A 174 11.81 -26.10 9.86
CA ALA A 174 11.46 -26.39 8.48
C ALA A 174 11.16 -25.15 7.60
N ILE A 175 10.95 -23.97 8.20
CA ILE A 175 10.63 -22.72 7.45
C ILE A 175 11.80 -21.72 7.50
N SER A 176 12.93 -22.10 8.12
CA SER A 176 14.15 -21.27 8.13
C SER A 176 14.83 -21.14 6.75
N ALA A 177 14.38 -21.89 5.74
CA ALA A 177 14.98 -21.91 4.40
C ALA A 177 14.39 -20.88 3.41
N VAL A 178 13.43 -20.04 3.83
CA VAL A 178 12.72 -19.09 2.93
C VAL A 178 13.04 -17.61 3.24
N LEU A 179 13.92 -17.34 4.20
CA LEU A 179 14.44 -15.99 4.44
C LEU A 179 15.85 -15.87 3.85
N PRO A 180 16.04 -15.16 2.72
CA PRO A 180 17.35 -14.69 2.30
C PRO A 180 17.81 -13.51 3.16
#